data_AF-A0A2N1VCE4-F1
#
_entry.id   AF-A0A2N1VCE4-F1
#
_cell.length_a   1.000
_cell.length_b   1.000
_cell.length_c   1.000
_cell.angle_alpha   90.00
_cell.angle_beta   90.00
_cell.angle_gamma   90.00
#
_symmetry.space_group_name_H-M   'P 1'
#
loop_
_entity.id
_entity.type
_entity.pdbx_description
1 polymer ?
#
loop_
_entity_poly.entity_id
_entity_poly.type
_entity_poly.pdbx_seq_one_letter_code
_entity_poly.pdbx_strand_id
1 'polypeptide(L)'
;MLLHQLRQENPAFQGINELVGFCSKIAIKILYKRNFNEFPGSMNSYFQTGDIAADSIAPLFIKDKSGELPIRKALLSWDKEIKDEASAYYFLVKLISNRIEQETAKSLKEADPFFGKILRSINHLAETNRINKATWFGTVYILERENRQITSKPIDPEFIENLPLYLFNTKNEIIVKNVFEHIKSETDFFPAIPLNALIRKIKSVNGCFLQQISAESHSENYEGKFSVEIIVNEGLSAVNDRLDSFYFGKGKINSTETSVFKNVLMEISNDLKDGGISRGLYEYVKPHMADLSREDYYKRYQQTLDYLVRLLKKEIAVRLDKTDI
;
A
#
# COMPACT_ATOMS: atom_id res chain seq x y z
N MET A 1 1.78 -33.05 10.19
CA MET A 1 0.77 -33.93 9.55
C MET A 1 0.07 -33.29 8.34
N LEU A 2 -0.51 -32.09 8.45
CA LEU A 2 -1.26 -31.42 7.36
C LEU A 2 -0.43 -31.12 6.09
N LEU A 3 0.82 -30.67 6.22
CA LEU A 3 1.70 -30.42 5.07
C LEU A 3 2.08 -31.71 4.30
N HIS A 4 2.10 -32.87 4.97
CA HIS A 4 2.35 -34.15 4.29
C HIS A 4 1.19 -34.54 3.36
N GLN A 5 -0.04 -34.16 3.70
CA GLN A 5 -1.21 -34.40 2.83
C GLN A 5 -1.11 -33.60 1.54
N LEU A 6 -0.52 -32.39 1.57
CA LEU A 6 -0.26 -31.58 0.36
C LEU A 6 0.79 -32.18 -0.59
N ARG A 7 1.59 -33.16 -0.14
CA ARG A 7 2.53 -33.86 -1.03
C ARG A 7 1.84 -34.92 -1.90
N GLN A 8 0.62 -35.30 -1.57
CA GLN A 8 -0.19 -36.21 -2.38
C GLN A 8 -0.77 -35.48 -3.60
N GLU A 9 -1.02 -36.18 -4.70
CA GLU A 9 -1.59 -35.58 -5.93
C GLU A 9 -3.01 -35.05 -5.70
N ASN A 10 -3.76 -35.64 -4.79
CA ASN A 10 -5.12 -35.22 -4.41
C ASN A 10 -5.26 -35.15 -2.88
N PRO A 11 -4.89 -34.03 -2.24
CA PRO A 11 -5.07 -33.85 -0.80
C PRO A 11 -6.55 -33.90 -0.41
N ALA A 12 -6.86 -34.53 0.72
CA ALA A 12 -8.21 -34.59 1.25
C ALA A 12 -8.74 -33.18 1.59
N PHE A 13 -9.99 -32.90 1.22
CA PHE A 13 -10.64 -31.59 1.41
C PHE A 13 -10.64 -31.12 2.87
N GLN A 14 -10.86 -32.05 3.81
CA GLN A 14 -10.83 -31.75 5.25
C GLN A 14 -9.46 -31.28 5.72
N GLY A 15 -8.38 -31.90 5.26
CA GLY A 15 -7.01 -31.50 5.57
C GLY A 15 -6.64 -30.12 4.99
N ILE A 16 -7.20 -29.79 3.82
CA ILE A 16 -7.04 -28.45 3.23
C ILE A 16 -7.73 -27.39 4.09
N ASN A 17 -8.97 -27.62 4.53
CA ASN A 17 -9.70 -26.65 5.37
C ASN A 17 -9.03 -26.42 6.72
N GLU A 18 -8.52 -27.47 7.36
CA GLU A 18 -7.75 -27.34 8.60
C GLU A 18 -6.47 -26.52 8.39
N LEU A 19 -5.78 -26.73 7.27
CA LEU A 19 -4.60 -25.96 6.91
C LEU A 19 -4.92 -24.49 6.60
N VAL A 20 -6.03 -24.22 5.91
CA VAL A 20 -6.54 -22.85 5.70
C VAL A 20 -6.75 -22.16 7.04
N GLY A 21 -7.47 -22.79 7.97
CA GLY A 21 -7.72 -22.24 9.30
C GLY A 21 -6.43 -21.97 10.10
N PHE A 22 -5.43 -22.84 9.97
CA PHE A 22 -4.13 -22.64 10.59
C PHE A 22 -3.35 -21.47 9.96
N CYS A 23 -3.33 -21.38 8.62
CA CYS A 23 -2.72 -20.28 7.89
C CYS A 23 -3.38 -18.93 8.21
N SER A 24 -4.71 -18.88 8.34
CA SER A 24 -5.43 -17.66 8.76
C SER A 24 -4.99 -17.18 10.14
N LYS A 25 -4.87 -18.10 11.11
CA LYS A 25 -4.43 -17.74 12.47
C LYS A 25 -2.99 -17.21 12.48
N ILE A 26 -2.09 -17.81 11.68
CA ILE A 26 -0.72 -17.29 11.51
C ILE A 26 -0.77 -15.89 10.90
N ALA A 27 -1.55 -15.69 9.84
CA ALA A 27 -1.62 -14.42 9.14
C ALA A 27 -2.10 -13.29 10.05
N ILE A 28 -3.20 -13.52 10.78
CA ILE A 28 -3.75 -12.59 11.77
C ILE A 28 -2.70 -12.26 12.84
N LYS A 29 -2.00 -13.26 13.38
CA LYS A 29 -0.97 -13.04 14.41
C LYS A 29 0.21 -12.22 13.89
N ILE A 30 0.66 -12.44 12.65
CA ILE A 30 1.71 -11.64 12.01
C ILE A 30 1.24 -10.20 11.86
N LEU A 31 0.03 -9.99 11.36
CA LEU A 31 -0.55 -8.67 11.16
C LEU A 31 -0.72 -7.89 12.47
N TYR A 32 -1.22 -8.54 13.54
CA TYR A 32 -1.30 -7.91 14.87
C TYR A 32 0.07 -7.53 15.42
N LYS A 33 1.06 -8.41 15.30
CA LYS A 33 2.42 -8.14 15.79
C LYS A 33 3.11 -7.00 15.03
N ARG A 34 2.73 -6.77 13.77
CA ARG A 34 3.31 -5.69 12.97
C ARG A 34 2.87 -4.29 13.40
N ASN A 35 1.83 -4.17 14.25
CA ASN A 35 1.07 -2.93 14.47
C ASN A 35 0.57 -2.34 13.16
N PHE A 36 -0.75 -2.19 13.01
CA PHE A 36 -1.38 -1.61 11.82
C PHE A 36 -1.10 -0.10 11.62
N ASN A 37 0.07 0.40 12.05
CA ASN A 37 0.56 1.75 11.77
C ASN A 37 1.01 1.92 10.30
N GLU A 38 1.01 0.86 9.49
CA GLU A 38 1.29 0.96 8.04
C GLU A 38 0.15 1.60 7.24
N PHE A 39 -1.04 1.71 7.84
CA PHE A 39 -2.25 2.23 7.22
C PHE A 39 -2.69 3.51 7.96
N PRO A 40 -2.67 4.70 7.33
CA PRO A 40 -3.14 5.94 7.97
C PRO A 40 -4.61 5.80 8.41
N GLY A 41 -4.97 6.48 9.53
CA GLY A 41 -6.10 6.20 10.41
C GLY A 41 -7.53 6.04 9.84
N SER A 42 -7.78 6.32 8.56
CA SER A 42 -9.01 5.91 7.84
C SER A 42 -9.01 4.47 7.37
N MET A 43 -7.84 3.93 7.00
CA MET A 43 -7.75 2.66 6.31
C MET A 43 -8.06 1.51 7.26
N ASN A 44 -7.99 1.76 8.58
CA ASN A 44 -8.49 0.87 9.61
C ASN A 44 -10.00 0.58 9.48
N SER A 45 -10.81 1.45 8.87
CA SER A 45 -12.23 1.15 8.62
C SER A 45 -12.49 0.39 7.32
N TYR A 46 -11.51 0.35 6.40
CA TYR A 46 -11.62 -0.31 5.09
C TYR A 46 -10.88 -1.65 5.02
N PHE A 47 -9.88 -1.84 5.87
CA PHE A 47 -9.07 -3.05 5.91
C PHE A 47 -9.16 -3.65 7.31
N GLN A 48 -10.14 -4.52 7.53
CA GLN A 48 -10.10 -5.34 8.74
C GLN A 48 -8.89 -6.27 8.61
N THR A 49 -8.16 -6.45 9.71
CA THR A 49 -7.03 -7.41 9.75
C THR A 49 -7.44 -8.80 9.24
N GLY A 50 -8.71 -9.17 9.42
CA GLY A 50 -9.31 -10.38 8.86
C GLY A 50 -9.35 -10.40 7.33
N ASP A 51 -9.71 -9.29 6.69
CA ASP A 51 -9.80 -9.17 5.24
C ASP A 51 -8.41 -9.27 4.59
N ILE A 52 -7.44 -8.51 5.10
CA ILE A 52 -6.05 -8.59 4.60
C ILE A 52 -5.49 -10.00 4.83
N ALA A 53 -5.76 -10.63 5.98
CA ALA A 53 -5.34 -11.99 6.23
C ALA A 53 -5.96 -12.96 5.21
N ALA A 54 -7.26 -12.85 4.94
CA ALA A 54 -7.98 -13.68 3.99
C ALA A 54 -7.45 -13.49 2.56
N ASP A 55 -7.32 -12.24 2.08
CA ASP A 55 -6.82 -11.92 0.75
C ASP A 55 -5.36 -12.36 0.55
N SER A 56 -4.55 -12.30 1.61
CA SER A 56 -3.17 -12.76 1.58
C SER A 56 -3.07 -14.27 1.35
N ILE A 57 -3.88 -15.05 2.07
CA ILE A 57 -3.78 -16.52 2.06
C ILE A 57 -4.64 -17.16 0.96
N ALA A 58 -5.76 -16.57 0.56
CA ALA A 58 -6.71 -17.20 -0.35
C ALA A 58 -6.05 -17.69 -1.66
N PRO A 59 -5.14 -16.92 -2.29
CA PRO A 59 -4.46 -17.38 -3.51
C PRO A 59 -3.55 -18.59 -3.31
N LEU A 60 -3.14 -18.92 -2.08
CA LEU A 60 -2.39 -20.15 -1.80
C LEU A 60 -3.22 -21.43 -1.96
N PHE A 61 -4.54 -21.29 -1.87
CA PHE A 61 -5.50 -22.40 -1.84
C PHE A 61 -6.44 -22.42 -3.06
N ILE A 62 -6.25 -21.51 -4.01
CA ILE A 62 -6.95 -21.51 -5.29
C ILE A 62 -6.02 -22.13 -6.34
N LYS A 63 -6.53 -23.13 -7.06
CA LYS A 63 -5.77 -23.76 -8.15
C LYS A 63 -5.40 -22.71 -9.20
N ASP A 64 -4.14 -22.71 -9.59
CA ASP A 64 -3.67 -21.83 -10.66
C ASP A 64 -4.10 -22.35 -12.05
N LYS A 65 -3.62 -21.69 -13.12
CA LYS A 65 -3.91 -22.08 -14.50
C LYS A 65 -3.43 -23.50 -14.86
N SER A 66 -2.50 -24.06 -14.10
CA SER A 66 -2.01 -25.44 -14.25
C SER A 66 -2.79 -26.45 -13.40
N GLY A 67 -3.83 -26.02 -12.68
CA GLY A 67 -4.66 -26.89 -11.85
C GLY A 67 -4.03 -27.26 -10.49
N GLU A 68 -2.90 -26.64 -10.14
CA GLU A 68 -2.16 -26.93 -8.92
C GLU A 68 -2.34 -25.84 -7.85
N LEU A 69 -2.28 -26.24 -6.58
CA LEU A 69 -2.33 -25.29 -5.46
C LEU A 69 -0.96 -24.61 -5.27
N PRO A 70 -0.89 -23.26 -5.23
CA PRO A 70 0.38 -22.55 -5.04
C PRO A 70 1.12 -22.92 -3.74
N ILE A 71 0.41 -23.26 -2.66
CA ILE A 71 1.04 -23.76 -1.43
C ILE A 71 1.79 -25.08 -1.63
N ARG A 72 1.27 -25.97 -2.51
CA ARG A 72 1.94 -27.23 -2.85
C ARG A 72 3.20 -26.94 -3.68
N LYS A 73 3.11 -26.05 -4.66
CA LYS A 73 4.30 -25.61 -5.43
C LYS A 73 5.38 -25.04 -4.53
N ALA A 74 5.00 -24.13 -3.62
CA ALA A 74 5.93 -23.53 -2.67
C ALA A 74 6.57 -24.57 -1.74
N LEU A 75 5.81 -25.60 -1.33
CA LEU A 75 6.31 -26.71 -0.52
C LEU A 75 7.32 -27.58 -1.29
N LEU A 76 7.04 -27.87 -2.56
CA LEU A 76 7.90 -28.69 -3.42
C LEU A 76 9.19 -27.95 -3.84
N SER A 77 9.12 -26.63 -3.99
CA SER A 77 10.29 -25.79 -4.31
C SER A 77 11.03 -25.29 -3.07
N TRP A 78 10.66 -25.74 -1.87
CA TRP A 78 11.31 -25.34 -0.63
C TRP A 78 12.65 -26.05 -0.48
N ASP A 79 13.71 -25.28 -0.28
CA ASP A 79 15.10 -25.75 -0.24
C ASP A 79 15.49 -26.37 1.10
N LYS A 80 14.75 -26.06 2.19
CA LYS A 80 15.04 -26.57 3.53
C LYS A 80 14.21 -27.81 3.86
N GLU A 81 14.84 -28.77 4.51
CA GLU A 81 14.15 -29.97 4.94
C GLU A 81 13.12 -29.68 6.05
N ILE A 82 11.91 -30.22 5.90
CA ILE A 82 10.84 -30.13 6.91
C ILE A 82 10.77 -31.47 7.63
N LYS A 83 11.37 -31.54 8.82
CA LYS A 83 11.53 -32.77 9.62
C LYS A 83 10.52 -32.89 10.76
N ASP A 84 10.03 -31.75 11.24
CA ASP A 84 9.26 -31.64 12.46
C ASP A 84 8.20 -30.52 12.36
N GLU A 85 7.39 -30.36 13.41
CA GLU A 85 6.36 -29.33 13.45
C GLU A 85 6.94 -27.92 13.46
N ALA A 86 8.13 -27.71 14.05
CA ALA A 86 8.78 -26.41 14.12
C ALA A 86 9.25 -25.92 12.74
N SER A 87 9.89 -26.80 11.97
CA SER A 87 10.32 -26.53 10.59
C SER A 87 9.13 -26.37 9.64
N ALA A 88 8.05 -27.14 9.84
CA ALA A 88 6.79 -26.95 9.12
C ALA A 88 6.14 -25.58 9.42
N TYR A 89 6.11 -25.20 10.70
CA TYR A 89 5.61 -23.90 11.14
C TYR A 89 6.45 -22.76 10.56
N TYR A 90 7.78 -22.89 10.59
CA TYR A 90 8.70 -21.91 10.02
C TYR A 90 8.48 -21.70 8.52
N PHE A 91 8.32 -22.78 7.75
CA PHE A 91 7.96 -22.72 6.33
C PHE A 91 6.67 -21.91 6.11
N LEU A 92 5.60 -22.24 6.84
CA LEU A 92 4.31 -21.56 6.74
C LEU A 92 4.41 -20.08 7.11
N VAL A 93 5.08 -19.75 8.22
CA VAL A 93 5.29 -18.36 8.65
C VAL A 93 6.02 -17.56 7.57
N LYS A 94 7.06 -18.13 6.94
CA LYS A 94 7.81 -17.44 5.89
C LYS A 94 6.97 -17.23 4.62
N LEU A 95 6.26 -18.26 4.17
CA LEU A 95 5.36 -18.17 3.02
C LEU A 95 4.25 -17.13 3.24
N ILE A 96 3.57 -17.20 4.39
CA ILE A 96 2.47 -16.31 4.74
C ILE A 96 2.96 -14.87 4.92
N SER A 97 4.12 -14.66 5.54
CA SER A 97 4.70 -13.31 5.69
C SER A 97 4.93 -12.64 4.33
N ASN A 98 5.44 -13.38 3.35
CA ASN A 98 5.66 -12.87 2.00
C ASN A 98 4.33 -12.54 1.31
N ARG A 99 3.30 -13.37 1.49
CA ARG A 99 1.95 -13.12 0.95
C ARG A 99 1.30 -11.88 1.55
N ILE A 100 1.39 -11.72 2.87
CA ILE A 100 0.91 -10.53 3.58
C ILE A 100 1.58 -9.28 3.04
N GLU A 101 2.88 -9.33 2.82
CA GLU A 101 3.62 -8.19 2.28
C GLU A 101 3.16 -7.82 0.86
N GLN A 102 2.98 -8.82 -0.01
CA GLN A 102 2.47 -8.61 -1.37
C GLN A 102 1.09 -7.96 -1.35
N GLU A 103 0.18 -8.47 -0.50
CA GLU A 103 -1.17 -7.92 -0.41
C GLU A 103 -1.15 -6.52 0.23
N THR A 104 -0.38 -6.31 1.30
CA THR A 104 -0.22 -4.99 1.93
C THR A 104 0.28 -3.96 0.93
N ALA A 105 1.31 -4.27 0.15
CA ALA A 105 1.84 -3.37 -0.87
C ALA A 105 0.82 -3.10 -1.99
N LYS A 106 0.03 -4.11 -2.39
CA LYS A 106 -1.05 -3.97 -3.36
C LYS A 106 -2.17 -3.08 -2.83
N SER A 107 -2.66 -3.34 -1.61
CA SER A 107 -3.67 -2.52 -0.94
C SER A 107 -3.22 -1.07 -0.79
N LEU A 108 -1.97 -0.83 -0.41
CA LEU A 108 -1.42 0.53 -0.31
C LEU A 108 -1.35 1.24 -1.67
N LYS A 109 -0.95 0.55 -2.75
CA LYS A 109 -0.97 1.10 -4.11
C LYS A 109 -2.38 1.44 -4.60
N GLU A 110 -3.35 0.58 -4.33
CA GLU A 110 -4.74 0.80 -4.72
C GLU A 110 -5.38 1.93 -3.92
N ALA A 111 -5.03 2.02 -2.65
CA ALA A 111 -5.54 3.04 -1.77
C ALA A 111 -4.93 4.42 -2.06
N ASP A 112 -3.67 4.45 -2.50
CA ASP A 112 -2.88 5.68 -2.69
C ASP A 112 -1.97 5.64 -3.93
N PRO A 113 -2.35 6.35 -5.01
CA PRO A 113 -1.56 6.45 -6.24
C PRO A 113 -0.14 7.02 -6.04
N PHE A 114 0.07 7.92 -5.07
CA PHE A 114 1.38 8.53 -4.82
C PHE A 114 2.34 7.54 -4.17
N PHE A 115 1.86 6.77 -3.20
CA PHE A 115 2.60 5.64 -2.65
C PHE A 115 3.03 4.70 -3.77
N GLY A 116 2.12 4.39 -4.72
CA GLY A 116 2.43 3.58 -5.89
C GLY A 116 3.53 4.14 -6.77
N LYS A 117 3.54 5.45 -7.05
CA LYS A 117 4.60 6.11 -7.83
C LYS A 117 5.95 6.02 -7.14
N ILE A 118 6.03 6.36 -5.85
CA ILE A 118 7.28 6.31 -5.09
C ILE A 118 7.79 4.86 -5.02
N LEU A 119 6.91 3.89 -4.71
CA LEU A 119 7.27 2.48 -4.66
C LEU A 119 7.82 1.95 -6.00
N ARG A 120 7.26 2.38 -7.14
CA ARG A 120 7.81 2.03 -8.46
C ARG A 120 9.20 2.63 -8.67
N SER A 121 9.37 3.91 -8.34
CA SER A 121 10.68 4.58 -8.43
C SER A 121 11.74 3.88 -7.57
N ILE A 122 11.42 3.48 -6.35
CA ILE A 122 12.34 2.72 -5.49
C ILE A 122 12.59 1.30 -6.04
N ASN A 123 11.57 0.59 -6.52
CA ASN A 123 11.77 -0.73 -7.13
C ASN A 123 12.64 -0.66 -8.40
N HIS A 124 12.55 0.41 -9.18
CA HIS A 124 13.41 0.63 -10.34
C HIS A 124 14.89 0.73 -9.96
N LEU A 125 15.22 1.28 -8.78
CA LEU A 125 16.59 1.25 -8.24
C LEU A 125 17.06 -0.18 -7.97
N ALA A 126 16.16 -1.08 -7.54
CA ALA A 126 16.49 -2.48 -7.34
C ALA A 126 16.69 -3.21 -8.69
N GLU A 127 15.83 -2.95 -9.68
CA GLU A 127 15.93 -3.52 -11.03
C GLU A 127 17.23 -3.09 -11.74
N THR A 128 17.68 -1.85 -11.50
CA THR A 128 18.94 -1.32 -12.03
C THR A 128 20.17 -1.70 -11.20
N ASN A 129 20.04 -2.68 -10.28
CA ASN A 129 21.11 -3.18 -9.40
C ASN A 129 21.78 -2.10 -8.53
N ARG A 130 21.07 -1.01 -8.20
CA ARG A 130 21.57 0.04 -7.30
C ARG A 130 21.32 -0.28 -5.83
N ILE A 131 20.31 -1.11 -5.54
CA ILE A 131 19.95 -1.60 -4.20
C ILE A 131 19.51 -3.07 -4.25
N ASN A 132 19.54 -3.76 -3.12
CA ASN A 132 18.93 -5.08 -2.94
C ASN A 132 17.71 -4.99 -2.02
N LYS A 133 16.91 -6.07 -1.97
CA LYS A 133 15.81 -6.22 -1.01
C LYS A 133 15.95 -7.52 -0.23
N ALA A 134 15.68 -7.47 1.07
CA ALA A 134 15.63 -8.64 1.93
C ALA A 134 14.48 -8.54 2.93
N THR A 135 13.93 -9.69 3.31
CA THR A 135 12.85 -9.77 4.29
C THR A 135 13.41 -10.14 5.66
N TRP A 136 13.08 -9.37 6.69
CA TRP A 136 13.45 -9.62 8.08
C TRP A 136 12.21 -9.55 8.99
N PHE A 137 11.91 -10.67 9.65
CA PHE A 137 10.64 -10.89 10.37
C PHE A 137 9.38 -10.45 9.60
N GLY A 138 9.43 -10.66 8.28
CA GLY A 138 8.34 -10.36 7.36
C GLY A 138 8.30 -8.91 6.85
N THR A 139 9.06 -7.99 7.44
CA THR A 139 9.21 -6.64 6.87
C THR A 139 10.24 -6.68 5.76
N VAL A 140 9.97 -6.04 4.62
CA VAL A 140 10.97 -5.87 3.57
C VAL A 140 11.77 -4.61 3.78
N TYR A 141 13.08 -4.82 3.68
CA TYR A 141 14.08 -3.80 3.80
C TYR A 141 14.82 -3.64 2.48
N ILE A 142 15.19 -2.39 2.21
CA ILE A 142 16.14 -2.00 1.18
C ILE A 142 17.53 -2.16 1.77
N LEU A 143 18.42 -2.81 1.03
CA LEU A 143 19.83 -2.99 1.37
C LEU A 143 20.69 -2.28 0.32
N GLU A 144 21.89 -1.89 0.72
CA GLU A 144 22.91 -1.48 -0.24
C GLU A 144 23.29 -2.63 -1.18
N ARG A 145 23.85 -2.28 -2.33
CA ARG A 145 24.18 -3.22 -3.41
C ARG A 145 25.11 -4.35 -2.96
N GLU A 146 26.03 -4.06 -2.04
CA GLU A 146 27.00 -5.02 -1.53
C GLU A 146 26.34 -6.07 -0.62
N ASN A 147 25.19 -5.73 -0.02
CA ASN A 147 24.51 -6.54 0.99
C ASN A 147 23.35 -7.32 0.37
N ARG A 148 23.40 -8.66 0.46
CA ARG A 148 22.32 -9.54 -0.01
C ARG A 148 21.37 -10.03 1.08
N GLN A 149 21.79 -9.94 2.33
CA GLN A 149 21.04 -10.40 3.48
C GLN A 149 21.32 -9.53 4.70
N ILE A 150 20.37 -9.49 5.62
CA ILE A 150 20.48 -8.80 6.90
C ILE A 150 21.20 -9.75 7.87
N THR A 151 22.34 -9.32 8.42
CA THR A 151 23.18 -10.15 9.30
C THR A 151 23.08 -9.78 10.78
N SER A 152 22.62 -8.57 11.09
CA SER A 152 22.36 -8.08 12.46
C SER A 152 21.06 -7.28 12.52
N LYS A 153 20.67 -6.80 13.70
CA LYS A 153 19.39 -6.11 13.91
C LYS A 153 19.30 -4.87 13.01
N PRO A 154 18.30 -4.75 12.11
CA PRO A 154 18.06 -3.54 11.33
C PRO A 154 17.29 -2.49 12.16
N ILE A 155 17.19 -1.26 11.64
CA ILE A 155 16.35 -0.22 12.23
C ILE A 155 14.85 -0.59 12.16
N ASP A 156 14.10 -0.16 13.18
CA ASP A 156 12.65 -0.36 13.22
C ASP A 156 11.91 0.68 12.36
N PRO A 157 10.70 0.40 11.84
CA PRO A 157 9.93 1.34 11.00
C PRO A 157 9.72 2.72 11.62
N GLU A 158 9.50 2.80 12.93
CA GLU A 158 9.29 4.05 13.68
C GLU A 158 10.54 4.96 13.67
N PHE A 159 11.72 4.37 13.50
CA PHE A 159 12.96 5.15 13.36
C PHE A 159 12.92 6.07 12.14
N ILE A 160 12.37 5.58 11.01
CA ILE A 160 12.26 6.35 9.77
C ILE A 160 11.36 7.57 9.93
N GLU A 161 10.29 7.46 10.73
CA GLU A 161 9.35 8.55 10.95
C GLU A 161 10.02 9.74 11.65
N ASN A 162 11.02 9.46 12.49
CA ASN A 162 11.78 10.46 13.26
C ASN A 162 13.01 11.00 12.52
N LEU A 163 13.30 10.51 11.31
CA LEU A 163 14.45 11.00 10.55
C LEU A 163 14.30 12.48 10.16
N PRO A 164 15.42 13.23 10.16
CA PRO A 164 15.43 14.64 9.76
C PRO A 164 14.89 14.88 8.34
N LEU A 165 14.07 15.92 8.18
CA LEU A 165 13.38 16.21 6.90
C LEU A 165 14.35 16.53 5.75
N TYR A 166 15.53 17.10 6.05
CA TYR A 166 16.52 17.46 5.03
C TYR A 166 17.04 16.24 4.25
N LEU A 167 16.97 15.03 4.81
CA LEU A 167 17.36 13.80 4.12
C LEU A 167 16.44 13.46 2.93
N PHE A 168 15.23 14.03 2.91
CA PHE A 168 14.14 13.67 2.00
C PHE A 168 13.88 14.72 0.92
N ASN A 169 14.57 15.86 0.94
CA ASN A 169 14.31 16.98 0.01
C ASN A 169 15.08 16.84 -1.31
N THR A 170 14.92 15.72 -2.02
CA THR A 170 15.67 15.42 -3.25
C THR A 170 15.08 14.20 -4.00
N LYS A 171 15.77 13.73 -5.06
CA LYS A 171 15.38 12.53 -5.82
C LYS A 171 15.49 11.28 -4.95
N ASN A 172 14.56 10.33 -5.12
CA ASN A 172 14.47 9.09 -4.34
C ASN A 172 15.79 8.31 -4.22
N GLU A 173 16.61 8.27 -5.27
CA GLU A 173 17.94 7.64 -5.23
C GLU A 173 18.87 8.30 -4.19
N ILE A 174 18.90 9.63 -4.16
CA ILE A 174 19.71 10.40 -3.22
C ILE A 174 19.13 10.26 -1.81
N ILE A 175 17.80 10.25 -1.67
CA ILE A 175 17.14 9.99 -0.37
C ILE A 175 17.61 8.65 0.21
N VAL A 176 17.55 7.57 -0.58
CA VAL A 176 17.98 6.24 -0.12
C VAL A 176 19.43 6.26 0.34
N LYS A 177 20.33 6.90 -0.42
CA LYS A 177 21.74 7.06 -0.06
C LYS A 177 21.91 7.84 1.26
N ASN A 178 21.26 9.00 1.38
CA ASN A 178 21.33 9.84 2.57
C ASN A 178 20.86 9.09 3.83
N VAL A 179 19.78 8.31 3.71
CA VAL A 179 19.26 7.52 4.83
C VAL A 179 20.24 6.40 5.22
N PHE A 180 20.87 5.72 4.25
CA PHE A 180 21.92 4.74 4.58
C PHE A 180 23.11 5.37 5.30
N GLU A 181 23.60 6.50 4.81
CA GLU A 181 24.72 7.23 5.42
C GLU A 181 24.38 7.66 6.85
N HIS A 182 23.15 8.13 7.08
CA HIS A 182 22.68 8.50 8.42
C HIS A 182 22.62 7.30 9.37
N ILE A 183 22.07 6.16 8.94
CA ILE A 183 22.01 4.95 9.78
C ILE A 183 23.42 4.48 10.17
N LYS A 184 24.36 4.50 9.22
CA LYS A 184 25.75 4.08 9.44
C LYS A 184 26.54 5.01 10.37
N SER A 185 26.25 6.30 10.33
CA SER A 185 26.98 7.30 11.11
C SER A 185 26.42 7.48 12.52
N GLU A 186 25.10 7.34 12.69
CA GLU A 186 24.41 7.68 13.93
C GLU A 186 23.96 6.45 14.74
N THR A 187 24.10 5.22 14.20
CA THR A 187 23.59 4.01 14.87
C THR A 187 24.49 2.79 14.68
N ASP A 188 24.37 1.82 15.60
CA ASP A 188 25.00 0.49 15.49
C ASP A 188 24.11 -0.54 14.76
N PHE A 189 22.98 -0.11 14.18
CA PHE A 189 22.07 -1.02 13.48
C PHE A 189 22.63 -1.43 12.12
N PHE A 190 22.19 -2.60 11.64
CA PHE A 190 22.46 -2.99 10.26
C PHE A 190 21.82 -1.96 9.30
N PRO A 191 22.56 -1.46 8.28
CA PRO A 191 22.07 -0.46 7.34
C PRO A 191 21.06 -1.09 6.37
N ALA A 192 19.83 -1.22 6.84
CA ALA A 192 18.69 -1.77 6.13
C ALA A 192 17.48 -0.88 6.38
N ILE A 193 16.86 -0.39 5.31
CA ILE A 193 15.80 0.62 5.40
C ILE A 193 14.43 -0.04 5.20
N PRO A 194 13.48 0.02 6.14
CA PRO A 194 12.16 -0.58 5.96
C PRO A 194 11.42 0.13 4.83
N LEU A 195 11.11 -0.61 3.76
CA LEU A 195 10.66 -0.07 2.46
C LEU A 195 9.38 0.76 2.58
N ASN A 196 8.33 0.21 3.20
CA ASN A 196 7.04 0.89 3.31
C ASN A 196 7.15 2.15 4.18
N ALA A 197 7.94 2.10 5.26
CA ALA A 197 8.16 3.25 6.14
C ALA A 197 8.90 4.37 5.40
N LEU A 198 9.92 4.04 4.60
CA LEU A 198 10.61 5.00 3.75
C LEU A 198 9.65 5.69 2.79
N ILE A 199 8.79 4.93 2.10
CA ILE A 199 7.85 5.49 1.12
C ILE A 199 6.86 6.43 1.81
N ARG A 200 6.33 6.06 2.98
CA ARG A 200 5.43 6.92 3.75
C ARG A 200 6.10 8.23 4.15
N LYS A 201 7.35 8.17 4.62
CA LYS A 201 8.13 9.36 4.98
C LYS A 201 8.44 10.23 3.77
N ILE A 202 8.85 9.67 2.64
CA ILE A 202 9.02 10.43 1.38
C ILE A 202 7.72 11.12 1.00
N LYS A 203 6.59 10.40 1.05
CA LYS A 203 5.28 10.97 0.74
C LYS A 203 4.91 12.11 1.68
N SER A 204 5.08 11.95 2.99
CA SER A 204 4.68 12.98 3.96
C SER A 204 5.52 14.26 3.81
N VAL A 205 6.81 14.12 3.54
CA VAL A 205 7.70 15.27 3.27
C VAL A 205 7.32 15.94 1.95
N ASN A 206 7.12 15.18 0.88
CA ASN A 206 6.74 15.73 -0.42
C ASN A 206 5.33 16.36 -0.38
N GLY A 207 4.39 15.81 0.38
CA GLY A 207 3.06 16.37 0.61
C GLY A 207 3.13 17.72 1.35
N CYS A 208 3.91 17.80 2.43
CA CYS A 208 4.13 19.05 3.17
C CYS A 208 4.85 20.11 2.32
N PHE A 209 5.81 19.71 1.49
CA PHE A 209 6.57 20.63 0.63
C PHE A 209 5.70 21.28 -0.45
N LEU A 210 4.68 20.57 -0.97
CA LEU A 210 3.73 21.13 -1.94
C LEU A 210 2.88 22.26 -1.35
N GLN A 211 2.62 22.27 -0.04
CA GLN A 211 1.91 23.36 0.63
C GLN A 211 2.79 24.59 0.93
N GLN A 212 4.09 24.42 1.09
CA GLN A 212 4.99 25.57 1.35
C GLN A 212 5.27 26.39 0.09
N ILE A 213 5.33 25.74 -1.08
CA ILE A 213 5.53 26.43 -2.37
C ILE A 213 4.29 27.21 -2.81
N SER A 214 3.08 26.78 -2.42
CA SER A 214 1.86 27.56 -2.72
C SER A 214 1.77 28.86 -1.90
N ALA A 215 2.58 29.01 -0.84
CA ALA A 215 2.63 30.20 -0.01
C ALA A 215 3.83 31.12 -0.30
N GLU A 216 5.04 30.60 -0.54
CA GLU A 216 6.23 31.46 -0.60
C GLU A 216 7.29 31.02 -1.64
N SER A 217 7.51 31.91 -2.62
CA SER A 217 8.75 32.15 -3.39
C SER A 217 9.41 31.02 -4.22
N HIS A 218 9.58 31.34 -5.49
CA HIS A 218 10.37 30.62 -6.49
C HIS A 218 11.86 30.53 -6.10
N SER A 219 12.34 29.35 -5.70
CA SER A 219 13.77 29.03 -5.74
C SER A 219 14.11 28.31 -7.05
N GLU A 220 15.03 28.85 -7.82
CA GLU A 220 15.36 28.51 -9.22
C GLU A 220 16.14 27.19 -9.44
N ASN A 221 16.32 26.33 -8.42
CA ASN A 221 17.15 25.12 -8.53
C ASN A 221 16.37 23.79 -8.60
N TYR A 222 15.10 23.81 -9.02
CA TYR A 222 14.27 22.61 -9.21
C TYR A 222 13.89 22.44 -10.68
N GLU A 223 14.85 21.99 -11.51
CA GLU A 223 14.55 21.43 -12.84
C GLU A 223 13.78 20.11 -12.66
N GLY A 224 12.45 20.23 -12.68
CA GLY A 224 11.52 19.12 -12.48
C GLY A 224 10.34 19.52 -11.60
N LYS A 225 9.69 20.67 -11.86
CA LYS A 225 8.38 21.00 -11.27
C LYS A 225 7.31 20.06 -11.82
N PHE A 226 7.30 18.85 -11.30
CA PHE A 226 6.18 17.94 -11.31
C PHE A 226 5.10 18.51 -10.38
N SER A 227 4.10 19.19 -10.91
CA SER A 227 3.03 19.71 -10.07
C SER A 227 2.01 18.61 -9.81
N VAL A 228 2.15 17.97 -8.64
CA VAL A 228 1.14 17.06 -8.09
C VAL A 228 -0.26 17.67 -8.16
N GLU A 229 -0.36 18.99 -7.96
CA GLU A 229 -1.61 19.73 -8.06
C GLU A 229 -2.21 19.69 -9.48
N ILE A 230 -1.40 19.86 -10.54
CA ILE A 230 -1.87 19.75 -11.92
C ILE A 230 -2.44 18.35 -12.18
N ILE A 231 -1.71 17.30 -11.79
CA ILE A 231 -2.13 15.91 -12.02
C ILE A 231 -3.43 15.58 -11.27
N VAL A 232 -3.54 16.04 -10.03
CA VAL A 232 -4.74 15.85 -9.21
C VAL A 232 -5.92 16.60 -9.82
N ASN A 233 -5.72 17.86 -10.23
CA ASN A 233 -6.78 18.68 -10.84
C ASN A 233 -7.25 18.12 -12.19
N GLU A 234 -6.34 17.63 -13.03
CA GLU A 234 -6.70 16.94 -14.27
C GLU A 234 -7.45 15.63 -14.03
N GLY A 235 -7.03 14.85 -13.01
CA GLY A 235 -7.73 13.65 -12.59
C GLY A 235 -9.14 13.95 -12.09
N LEU A 236 -9.29 14.99 -11.26
CA LEU A 236 -10.56 15.47 -10.74
C LEU A 236 -11.47 15.97 -11.86
N SER A 237 -10.95 16.74 -12.82
CA SER A 237 -11.70 17.22 -13.99
C SER A 237 -12.28 16.04 -14.78
N ALA A 238 -11.46 15.02 -15.08
CA ALA A 238 -11.92 13.85 -15.82
C ALA A 238 -13.04 13.06 -15.10
N VAL A 239 -13.03 13.04 -13.76
CA VAL A 239 -14.11 12.42 -12.96
C VAL A 239 -15.36 13.30 -12.96
N ASN A 240 -15.21 14.61 -12.83
CA ASN A 240 -16.33 15.56 -12.89
C ASN A 240 -17.05 15.47 -14.24
N ASP A 241 -16.33 15.35 -15.35
CA ASP A 241 -16.92 15.16 -16.67
C ASP A 241 -17.74 13.87 -16.76
N ARG A 242 -17.29 12.78 -16.10
CA ARG A 242 -18.06 11.53 -16.02
C ARG A 242 -19.26 11.62 -15.10
N LEU A 243 -19.14 12.35 -13.99
CA LEU A 243 -20.27 12.62 -13.09
C LEU A 243 -21.38 13.35 -13.85
N ASP A 244 -21.01 14.40 -14.59
CA ASP A 244 -21.93 15.21 -15.37
C ASP A 244 -22.57 14.42 -16.52
N SER A 245 -21.78 13.69 -17.29
CA SER A 245 -22.27 12.96 -18.47
C SER A 245 -23.07 11.69 -18.15
N PHE A 246 -22.67 10.91 -17.13
CA PHE A 246 -23.29 9.60 -16.86
C PHE A 246 -24.29 9.59 -15.73
N TYR A 247 -24.08 10.37 -14.67
CA TYR A 247 -24.96 10.36 -13.51
C TYR A 247 -25.99 11.47 -13.58
N PHE A 248 -25.56 12.70 -13.82
CA PHE A 248 -26.48 13.82 -14.02
C PHE A 248 -27.22 13.70 -15.37
N GLY A 249 -26.49 13.49 -16.47
CA GLY A 249 -27.07 13.37 -17.81
C GLY A 249 -28.05 12.20 -18.00
N LYS A 250 -28.00 11.19 -17.14
CA LYS A 250 -28.97 10.07 -17.11
C LYS A 250 -30.02 10.17 -16.00
N GLY A 251 -30.08 11.30 -15.29
CA GLY A 251 -31.05 11.53 -14.22
C GLY A 251 -30.89 10.64 -12.99
N LYS A 252 -29.69 10.04 -12.77
CA LYS A 252 -29.42 9.20 -11.59
C LYS A 252 -29.22 10.02 -10.32
N ILE A 253 -28.79 11.27 -10.48
CA ILE A 253 -28.63 12.26 -9.41
C ILE A 253 -29.10 13.63 -9.91
N ASN A 254 -29.55 14.48 -9.01
CA ASN A 254 -29.98 15.84 -9.30
C ASN A 254 -28.82 16.86 -9.20
N SER A 255 -29.08 18.11 -9.57
CA SER A 255 -28.05 19.18 -9.59
C SER A 255 -27.43 19.47 -8.23
N THR A 256 -28.22 19.40 -7.15
CA THR A 256 -27.73 19.57 -5.78
C THR A 256 -26.79 18.43 -5.40
N GLU A 257 -27.19 17.18 -5.65
CA GLU A 257 -26.38 15.99 -5.40
C GLU A 257 -25.07 16.01 -6.20
N THR A 258 -25.13 16.40 -7.48
CA THR A 258 -23.94 16.58 -8.32
C THR A 258 -22.97 17.58 -7.71
N SER A 259 -23.48 18.73 -7.24
CA SER A 259 -22.64 19.77 -6.64
C SER A 259 -21.97 19.29 -5.35
N VAL A 260 -22.71 18.58 -4.50
CA VAL A 260 -22.15 17.94 -3.30
C VAL A 260 -21.07 16.93 -3.67
N PHE A 261 -21.30 16.08 -4.66
CA PHE A 261 -20.32 15.06 -5.06
C PHE A 261 -19.03 15.69 -5.61
N LYS A 262 -19.12 16.79 -6.37
CA LYS A 262 -17.95 17.54 -6.82
C LYS A 262 -17.14 18.09 -5.65
N ASN A 263 -17.81 18.68 -4.65
CA ASN A 263 -17.14 19.19 -3.45
C ASN A 263 -16.47 18.06 -2.65
N VAL A 264 -17.17 16.94 -2.46
CA VAL A 264 -16.64 15.74 -1.79
C VAL A 264 -15.42 15.20 -2.52
N LEU A 265 -15.47 15.09 -3.85
CA LEU A 265 -14.33 14.63 -4.65
C LEU A 265 -13.14 15.59 -4.58
N MET A 266 -13.40 16.90 -4.51
CA MET A 266 -12.35 17.91 -4.32
C MET A 266 -11.68 17.76 -2.94
N GLU A 267 -12.45 17.62 -1.87
CA GLU A 267 -11.89 17.36 -0.53
C GLU A 267 -11.08 16.07 -0.47
N ILE A 268 -11.60 15.00 -1.05
CA ILE A 268 -10.89 13.71 -1.16
C ILE A 268 -9.59 13.87 -1.95
N SER A 269 -9.62 14.65 -3.04
CA SER A 269 -8.43 14.93 -3.85
C SER A 269 -7.37 15.71 -3.07
N ASN A 270 -7.78 16.59 -2.16
CA ASN A 270 -6.89 17.30 -1.26
C ASN A 270 -6.26 16.35 -0.24
N ASP A 271 -7.07 15.53 0.42
CA ASP A 271 -6.57 14.56 1.41
C ASP A 271 -5.62 13.52 0.77
N LEU A 272 -5.82 13.18 -0.52
CA LEU A 272 -4.90 12.32 -1.26
C LEU A 272 -3.49 12.93 -1.38
N LYS A 273 -3.38 14.26 -1.51
CA LYS A 273 -2.08 14.98 -1.54
C LYS A 273 -1.35 14.89 -0.20
N ASP A 274 -2.09 14.96 0.91
CA ASP A 274 -1.56 15.19 2.26
C ASP A 274 -1.33 13.93 3.11
N GLY A 275 -1.45 12.73 2.53
CA GLY A 275 -1.24 11.48 3.29
C GLY A 275 -2.26 10.39 3.02
N GLY A 276 -3.29 10.68 2.23
CA GLY A 276 -4.37 9.76 1.90
C GLY A 276 -5.68 10.17 2.55
N ILE A 277 -6.78 9.62 2.04
CA ILE A 277 -8.14 9.80 2.61
C ILE A 277 -8.08 9.34 4.06
N SER A 278 -8.37 10.17 5.07
CA SER A 278 -8.23 9.86 6.52
C SER A 278 -9.56 9.74 7.28
N ARG A 279 -10.69 9.94 6.60
CA ARG A 279 -12.06 9.76 7.11
C ARG A 279 -12.91 8.87 6.19
N GLY A 280 -13.97 8.27 6.72
CA GLY A 280 -14.91 7.46 5.91
C GLY A 280 -15.70 8.34 4.93
N LEU A 281 -16.12 7.79 3.79
CA LEU A 281 -16.80 8.59 2.74
C LEU A 281 -18.07 9.31 3.23
N TYR A 282 -18.84 8.70 4.13
CA TYR A 282 -19.99 9.37 4.75
C TYR A 282 -19.61 10.66 5.49
N GLU A 283 -18.43 10.70 6.12
CA GLU A 283 -17.95 11.87 6.85
C GLU A 283 -17.53 13.03 5.92
N TYR A 284 -17.26 12.75 4.64
CA TYR A 284 -17.12 13.80 3.63
C TYR A 284 -18.47 14.34 3.18
N VAL A 285 -19.51 13.50 3.10
CA VAL A 285 -20.83 13.90 2.58
C VAL A 285 -21.64 14.65 3.63
N LYS A 286 -21.60 14.20 4.88
CA LYS A 286 -22.41 14.71 5.99
C LYS A 286 -22.34 16.24 6.18
N PRO A 287 -21.18 16.91 6.07
CA PRO A 287 -21.12 18.38 6.16
C PRO A 287 -21.90 19.11 5.07
N HIS A 288 -22.08 18.48 3.90
CA HIS A 288 -22.78 19.05 2.75
C HIS A 288 -24.25 18.61 2.65
N MET A 289 -24.66 17.62 3.45
CA MET A 289 -26.03 17.09 3.51
C MET A 289 -26.38 16.75 4.97
N ALA A 290 -26.68 17.78 5.78
CA ALA A 290 -26.89 17.63 7.22
C ALA A 290 -28.02 16.64 7.59
N ASP A 291 -29.08 16.58 6.77
CA ASP A 291 -30.23 15.70 7.00
C ASP A 291 -30.02 14.26 6.51
N LEU A 292 -28.84 13.95 5.92
CA LEU A 292 -28.55 12.61 5.43
C LEU A 292 -28.20 11.66 6.57
N SER A 293 -29.12 10.75 6.87
CA SER A 293 -28.83 9.65 7.80
C SER A 293 -27.74 8.73 7.23
N ARG A 294 -26.99 8.09 8.12
CA ARG A 294 -25.95 7.13 7.72
C ARG A 294 -26.55 5.93 6.96
N GLU A 295 -27.75 5.50 7.32
CA GLU A 295 -28.45 4.39 6.65
C GLU A 295 -28.84 4.75 5.22
N ASP A 296 -29.36 5.97 5.00
CA ASP A 296 -29.75 6.45 3.68
C ASP A 296 -28.54 6.65 2.76
N TYR A 297 -27.42 7.11 3.32
CA TYR A 297 -26.15 7.17 2.60
C TYR A 297 -25.75 5.80 2.06
N TYR A 298 -25.76 4.77 2.90
CA TYR A 298 -25.37 3.41 2.51
C TYR A 298 -26.30 2.84 1.43
N LYS A 299 -27.60 3.12 1.51
CA LYS A 299 -28.57 2.65 0.51
C LYS A 299 -28.49 3.39 -0.82
N ARG A 300 -28.27 4.71 -0.81
CA ARG A 300 -28.45 5.55 -2.01
C ARG A 300 -27.14 5.99 -2.66
N TYR A 301 -26.09 6.26 -1.89
CA TYR A 301 -24.93 7.01 -2.39
C TYR A 301 -23.60 6.27 -2.29
N GLN A 302 -23.45 5.30 -1.37
CA GLN A 302 -22.18 4.60 -1.17
C GLN A 302 -21.60 4.04 -2.47
N GLN A 303 -22.38 3.25 -3.22
CA GLN A 303 -21.89 2.59 -4.44
C GLN A 303 -21.40 3.60 -5.49
N THR A 304 -22.11 4.72 -5.62
CA THR A 304 -21.76 5.78 -6.57
C THR A 304 -20.47 6.47 -6.15
N LEU A 305 -20.37 6.88 -4.88
CA LEU A 305 -19.17 7.55 -4.39
C LEU A 305 -17.95 6.64 -4.35
N ASP A 306 -18.09 5.38 -3.91
CA ASP A 306 -17.00 4.39 -3.97
C ASP A 306 -16.49 4.24 -5.41
N TYR A 307 -17.38 4.17 -6.40
CA TYR A 307 -16.99 4.12 -7.81
C TYR A 307 -16.24 5.38 -8.25
N LEU A 308 -16.77 6.57 -7.93
CA LEU A 308 -16.15 7.84 -8.33
C LEU A 308 -14.77 8.03 -7.69
N VAL A 309 -14.60 7.65 -6.43
CA VAL A 309 -13.31 7.72 -5.73
C VAL A 309 -12.32 6.73 -6.33
N ARG A 310 -12.74 5.49 -6.62
CA ARG A 310 -11.87 4.51 -7.31
C ARG A 310 -11.46 5.02 -8.68
N LEU A 311 -12.37 5.66 -9.40
CA LEU A 311 -12.08 6.25 -10.68
C LEU A 311 -11.09 7.41 -10.55
N LEU A 312 -11.28 8.31 -9.59
CA LEU A 312 -10.35 9.42 -9.31
C LEU A 312 -8.93 8.91 -9.08
N LYS A 313 -8.76 7.92 -8.20
CA LYS A 313 -7.47 7.30 -7.92
C LYS A 313 -6.84 6.70 -9.18
N LYS A 314 -7.65 6.04 -10.02
CA LYS A 314 -7.19 5.47 -11.29
C LYS A 314 -6.73 6.56 -12.27
N GLU A 315 -7.51 7.62 -12.43
CA GLU A 315 -7.19 8.73 -13.34
C GLU A 315 -5.91 9.46 -12.92
N ILE A 316 -5.71 9.64 -11.61
CA ILE A 316 -4.46 10.16 -11.04
C ILE A 316 -3.30 9.20 -11.34
N ALA A 317 -3.45 7.90 -11.02
CA ALA A 317 -2.41 6.90 -11.25
C ALA A 317 -1.94 6.84 -12.71
N VAL A 318 -2.87 6.86 -13.67
CA VAL A 318 -2.55 6.87 -15.11
C VAL A 318 -1.73 8.10 -15.51
N ARG A 319 -2.05 9.26 -14.95
CA ARG A 319 -1.31 10.50 -15.23
C ARG A 319 0.06 10.50 -14.58
N LEU A 320 0.16 10.00 -13.35
CA LEU A 320 1.42 9.80 -12.62
C LEU A 320 2.39 8.88 -13.38
N ASP A 321 1.86 7.90 -14.12
CA ASP A 321 2.64 6.96 -14.95
C ASP A 321 3.11 7.58 -16.29
N LYS A 322 2.36 8.54 -16.84
CA LYS A 322 2.70 9.23 -18.10
C LYS A 322 3.77 10.31 -17.95
N THR A 323 4.07 10.72 -16.72
CA THR A 323 4.96 11.85 -16.42
C THR A 323 6.43 11.46 -16.29
N ASP A 324 6.78 10.20 -16.58
CA ASP A 324 8.15 9.69 -16.53
C ASP A 324 8.77 9.60 -17.96
N ILE A 325 8.60 10.66 -18.77
CA ILE A 325 9.51 10.98 -19.90
C ILE A 325 10.44 12.09 -19.46
#